data_AF-H2ZZ20-F1
#
_entry.id   AF-H2ZZ20-F1
#
_cell.length_a   1.000
_cell.length_b   1.000
_cell.length_c   1.000
_cell.angle_alpha   90.00
_cell.angle_beta   90.00
_cell.angle_gamma   90.00
#
_symmetry.space_group_name_H-M   'P 1'
#
loop_
_entity.id
_entity.type
_entity.pdbx_description
1 polymer ?
#
loop_
_entity_poly.entity_id
_entity_poly.type
_entity_poly.pdbx_seq_one_letter_code
_entity_poly.pdbx_strand_id
1 'polypeptide(L)'
;VAFCLLSLFARAQDGLKRCLSEFRKDLAWVERLDMTNGPAPDIVAKAEGRQPGQESSEVNVEDDFQREMFFYRQAQATVLEALPRLHSLKMLTKRPEDYFAEMAKSDQHMQKVRKTLLIKQAAMEKSEKAKQLRALRKYGKKVRRQ
;
A
#
# COMPACT_ATOMS: atom_id res chain seq x y z
N VAL A 1 -30.53 -32.69 -14.45
CA VAL A 1 -30.08 -31.79 -13.35
C VAL A 1 -29.08 -30.74 -13.85
N ALA A 2 -27.98 -31.11 -14.51
CA ALA A 2 -26.98 -30.17 -15.04
C ALA A 2 -27.55 -29.10 -16.01
N PHE A 3 -28.44 -29.48 -16.93
CA PHE A 3 -29.07 -28.54 -17.87
C PHE A 3 -29.97 -27.50 -17.18
N CYS A 4 -30.61 -27.88 -16.07
CA CYS A 4 -31.48 -27.01 -15.28
C CYS A 4 -30.63 -26.04 -14.42
N LEU A 5 -29.52 -26.51 -13.87
CA LEU A 5 -28.54 -25.66 -13.15
C LEU A 5 -27.86 -24.65 -14.08
N LEU A 6 -27.49 -25.06 -15.30
CA LEU A 6 -26.87 -24.17 -16.28
C LEU A 6 -27.82 -23.06 -16.76
N SER A 7 -29.10 -23.41 -16.95
CA SER A 7 -30.13 -22.44 -17.33
C SER A 7 -30.57 -21.53 -16.17
N LEU A 8 -30.51 -22.00 -14.91
CA LEU A 8 -30.66 -21.14 -13.73
C LEU A 8 -29.50 -20.14 -13.59
N PHE A 9 -28.26 -20.60 -13.79
CA PHE A 9 -27.07 -19.76 -13.70
C PHE A 9 -27.02 -18.71 -14.82
N ALA A 10 -27.39 -19.08 -16.05
CA ALA A 10 -27.53 -18.14 -17.16
C ALA A 10 -28.60 -17.08 -16.88
N ARG A 11 -29.78 -17.47 -16.37
CA ARG A 11 -30.84 -16.52 -15.96
C ARG A 11 -30.39 -15.58 -14.85
N ALA A 12 -29.59 -16.06 -13.89
CA ALA A 12 -29.02 -15.23 -12.85
C ALA A 12 -28.02 -14.21 -13.42
N GLN A 13 -27.16 -14.62 -14.35
CA GLN A 13 -26.21 -13.73 -15.01
C GLN A 13 -26.91 -12.64 -15.84
N ASP A 14 -27.99 -12.99 -16.54
CA ASP A 14 -28.78 -12.04 -17.33
C ASP A 14 -29.53 -11.05 -16.43
N GLY A 15 -30.05 -11.51 -15.29
CA GLY A 15 -30.60 -10.66 -14.24
C GLY A 15 -29.58 -9.67 -13.68
N LEU A 16 -28.35 -10.14 -13.37
CA LEU A 16 -27.27 -9.27 -12.90
C LEU A 16 -26.88 -8.21 -13.95
N LYS A 17 -26.79 -8.59 -15.23
CA LYS A 17 -26.50 -7.64 -16.32
C LYS A 17 -27.60 -6.59 -16.44
N ARG A 18 -28.87 -6.99 -16.29
CA ARG A 18 -30.01 -6.07 -16.29
C ARG A 18 -29.93 -5.08 -15.13
N CYS A 19 -29.74 -5.55 -13.90
CA CYS A 19 -29.56 -4.67 -12.74
C CYS A 19 -28.35 -3.74 -12.91
N LEU A 20 -27.23 -4.25 -13.45
CA LEU A 20 -26.06 -3.42 -13.74
C LEU A 20 -26.38 -2.34 -14.76
N SER A 21 -27.18 -2.63 -15.78
CA SER A 21 -27.62 -1.61 -16.76
C SER A 21 -28.52 -0.53 -16.15
N GLU A 22 -29.31 -0.87 -15.12
CA GLU A 22 -30.16 0.08 -14.41
C GLU A 22 -29.34 0.99 -13.48
N PHE A 23 -28.27 0.48 -12.85
CA PHE A 23 -27.41 1.25 -11.94
C PHE A 23 -26.24 1.97 -12.61
N ARG A 24 -25.78 1.48 -13.77
CA ARG A 24 -24.60 2.02 -14.45
C ARG A 24 -24.89 3.44 -14.89
N LYS A 25 -24.12 4.38 -14.34
CA LYS A 25 -24.07 5.76 -14.82
C LYS A 25 -22.91 5.91 -15.80
N ASP A 26 -23.20 6.33 -17.02
CA ASP A 26 -22.18 6.66 -18.02
C ASP A 26 -21.66 8.08 -17.77
N LEU A 27 -20.86 8.23 -16.73
CA LEU A 27 -20.16 9.47 -16.39
C LEU A 27 -18.75 9.47 -16.96
N ALA A 28 -18.23 10.67 -17.21
CA ALA A 28 -16.82 10.82 -17.56
C ALA A 28 -15.95 10.26 -16.43
N TRP A 29 -14.85 9.60 -16.78
CA TRP A 29 -13.97 8.98 -15.79
C TRP A 29 -13.50 9.95 -14.71
N VAL A 30 -13.29 11.22 -15.05
CA VAL A 30 -12.85 12.30 -14.15
C VAL A 30 -13.81 12.52 -12.97
N GLU A 31 -15.10 12.26 -13.15
CA GLU A 31 -16.11 12.42 -12.09
C GLU A 31 -16.17 11.20 -11.16
N ARG A 32 -15.70 10.05 -11.64
CA ARG A 32 -15.68 8.79 -10.89
C ARG A 32 -14.36 8.56 -10.18
N LEU A 33 -13.25 8.94 -10.82
CA LEU A 33 -11.86 8.72 -10.38
C LEU A 33 -11.57 7.25 -9.98
N ASP A 34 -12.32 6.31 -10.53
CA ASP A 34 -12.24 4.90 -10.24
C ASP A 34 -11.19 4.21 -11.11
N MET A 35 -10.39 3.32 -10.53
CA MET A 35 -9.42 2.54 -11.29
C MET A 35 -9.42 1.09 -10.84
N THR A 36 -9.36 0.20 -11.82
CA THR A 36 -9.30 -1.25 -11.62
C THR A 36 -8.01 -1.76 -12.23
N ASN A 37 -6.96 -1.81 -11.43
CA ASN A 37 -5.62 -2.23 -11.84
C ASN A 37 -5.06 -3.30 -10.92
N GLY A 38 -4.09 -4.05 -11.46
CA GLY A 38 -3.28 -4.99 -10.70
C GLY A 38 -2.19 -4.28 -9.87
N PRO A 39 -1.48 -5.03 -9.02
CA PRO A 39 -0.36 -4.49 -8.23
C PRO A 39 0.79 -4.00 -9.11
N ALA A 40 1.44 -2.89 -8.72
CA ALA A 40 2.68 -2.41 -9.35
C ALA A 40 3.78 -3.47 -9.24
N PRO A 41 4.74 -3.57 -10.18
CA PRO A 41 5.84 -4.53 -10.10
C PRO A 41 6.71 -4.32 -8.85
N ASP A 42 7.18 -5.42 -8.24
CA ASP A 42 8.00 -5.37 -7.03
C ASP A 42 9.44 -4.98 -7.35
N ILE A 43 9.78 -3.71 -7.20
CA ILE A 43 11.15 -3.25 -7.48
C ILE A 43 12.10 -3.70 -6.36
N VAL A 44 11.61 -3.81 -5.12
CA VAL A 44 12.43 -4.21 -3.96
C VAL A 44 12.76 -5.69 -4.03
N ALA A 45 11.78 -6.55 -4.27
CA ALA A 45 12.04 -7.99 -4.44
C ALA A 45 12.93 -8.26 -5.66
N LYS A 46 12.77 -7.50 -6.75
CA LYS A 46 13.68 -7.57 -7.91
C LYS A 46 15.11 -7.17 -7.55
N ALA A 47 15.29 -6.12 -6.75
CA ALA A 47 16.62 -5.66 -6.31
C ALA A 47 17.30 -6.66 -5.36
N GLU A 48 16.52 -7.37 -4.54
CA GLU A 48 17.00 -8.42 -3.63
C GLU A 48 17.25 -9.77 -4.33
N GLY A 49 17.14 -9.84 -5.66
CA GLY A 49 17.36 -11.06 -6.43
C GLY A 49 16.27 -12.12 -6.26
N ARG A 50 15.14 -11.77 -5.63
CA ARG A 50 13.98 -12.64 -5.51
C ARG A 50 13.27 -12.62 -6.87
N GLN A 51 13.22 -13.76 -7.56
CA GLN A 51 12.74 -13.81 -8.94
C GLN A 51 11.31 -13.24 -9.06
N PRO A 52 11.03 -12.37 -10.06
CA PRO A 52 9.68 -11.86 -10.33
C PRO A 52 8.78 -12.91 -11.02
N GLY A 53 9.03 -14.20 -10.80
CA GLY A 53 8.49 -15.32 -11.57
C GLY A 53 7.37 -16.11 -10.90
N GLN A 54 6.82 -15.61 -9.78
CA GLN A 54 5.68 -16.24 -9.11
C GLN A 54 4.55 -15.23 -8.91
N GLU A 55 4.16 -14.56 -9.99
CA GLU A 55 2.86 -13.86 -10.07
C GLU A 55 1.72 -14.86 -10.33
N SER A 56 1.74 -16.00 -9.65
CA SER A 56 0.67 -17.00 -9.62
C SER A 56 0.01 -17.01 -8.24
N SER A 57 -1.00 -16.16 -8.12
CA SER A 57 -2.32 -16.47 -7.55
C SER A 57 -2.54 -16.73 -6.05
N GLU A 58 -1.55 -16.78 -5.17
CA GLU A 58 -1.84 -16.93 -3.73
C GLU A 58 -0.96 -16.03 -2.86
N VAL A 59 -1.46 -14.81 -2.57
CA VAL A 59 -1.03 -14.10 -1.37
C VAL A 59 -1.47 -14.96 -0.19
N ASN A 60 -0.54 -15.35 0.69
CA ASN A 60 -0.92 -16.06 1.91
C ASN A 60 -1.81 -15.13 2.73
N VAL A 61 -3.10 -15.46 2.82
CA VAL A 61 -4.10 -14.62 3.50
C VAL A 61 -3.78 -14.47 4.98
N GLU A 62 -3.08 -15.43 5.58
CA GLU A 62 -2.67 -15.40 6.99
C GLU A 62 -1.40 -14.58 7.25
N ASP A 63 -0.65 -14.19 6.19
CA ASP A 63 0.53 -13.32 6.32
C ASP A 63 0.14 -11.85 6.11
N ASP A 64 -0.03 -11.14 7.23
CA ASP A 64 -0.39 -9.72 7.23
C ASP A 64 0.62 -8.85 6.46
N PHE A 65 1.92 -9.14 6.53
CA PHE A 65 2.93 -8.33 5.85
C PHE A 65 2.83 -8.46 4.33
N GLN A 66 2.61 -9.69 3.83
CA GLN A 66 2.43 -9.92 2.40
C GLN A 66 1.14 -9.26 1.89
N ARG A 67 0.07 -9.35 2.67
CA ARG A 67 -1.23 -8.76 2.34
C ARG A 67 -1.17 -7.23 2.32
N GLU A 68 -0.55 -6.61 3.32
CA GLU A 68 -0.35 -5.16 3.37
C GLU A 68 0.54 -4.68 2.21
N MET A 69 1.60 -5.41 1.89
CA MET A 69 2.47 -5.09 0.75
C MET A 69 1.74 -5.16 -0.59
N PHE A 70 0.85 -6.14 -0.75
CA PHE A 70 0.02 -6.26 -1.94
C PHE A 70 -0.91 -5.04 -2.11
N PHE A 71 -1.62 -4.64 -1.04
CA PHE A 71 -2.47 -3.46 -1.06
C PHE A 71 -1.69 -2.18 -1.33
N TYR A 72 -0.50 -2.05 -0.74
CA TYR A 72 0.39 -0.92 -1.00
C TYR A 72 0.79 -0.83 -2.47
N ARG A 73 1.20 -1.95 -3.07
CA ARG A 73 1.61 -2.00 -4.50
C ARG A 73 0.43 -1.76 -5.44
N GLN A 74 -0.76 -2.22 -5.10
CA GLN A 74 -1.98 -1.91 -5.86
C GLN A 74 -2.29 -0.41 -5.82
N ALA A 75 -2.31 0.19 -4.63
CA ALA A 75 -2.49 1.63 -4.48
C ALA A 75 -1.42 2.44 -5.23
N GLN A 76 -0.17 1.98 -5.19
CA GLN A 76 0.94 2.61 -5.92
C GLN A 76 0.71 2.59 -7.43
N ALA A 77 0.34 1.44 -8.02
CA ALA A 77 0.00 1.36 -9.44
C ALA A 77 -1.11 2.34 -9.79
N THR A 78 -2.11 2.48 -8.90
CA THR A 78 -3.25 3.37 -9.14
C THR A 78 -2.81 4.82 -9.22
N VAL A 79 -1.99 5.26 -8.27
CA VAL A 79 -1.47 6.62 -8.25
C VAL A 79 -0.59 6.90 -9.47
N LEU A 80 0.26 5.94 -9.86
CA LEU A 80 1.17 6.10 -11.00
C LEU A 80 0.43 6.27 -12.34
N GLU A 81 -0.72 5.63 -12.51
CA GLU A 81 -1.53 5.75 -13.73
C GLU A 81 -2.56 6.89 -13.63
N ALA A 82 -3.13 7.17 -12.45
CA ALA A 82 -4.10 8.25 -12.25
C ALA A 82 -3.46 9.64 -12.40
N LEU A 83 -2.26 9.86 -11.85
CA LEU A 83 -1.64 11.18 -11.83
C LEU A 83 -1.37 11.74 -13.24
N PRO A 84 -0.77 10.99 -14.19
CA PRO A 84 -0.61 11.47 -15.57
C PRO A 84 -1.93 11.78 -16.26
N ARG A 85 -2.97 10.96 -16.03
CA ARG A 85 -4.31 11.19 -16.59
C ARG A 85 -4.89 12.52 -16.07
N LEU A 86 -4.79 12.79 -14.76
CA LEU A 86 -5.23 14.06 -14.16
C LEU A 86 -4.43 15.26 -14.66
N HIS A 87 -3.11 15.11 -14.83
CA HIS A 87 -2.25 16.17 -15.36
C HIS A 87 -2.56 16.48 -16.82
N SER A 88 -2.92 15.48 -17.64
CA SER A 88 -3.35 15.70 -19.03
C SER A 88 -4.62 16.56 -19.11
N LEU A 89 -5.47 16.49 -18.09
CA LEU A 89 -6.68 17.29 -17.91
C LEU A 89 -6.42 18.64 -17.23
N LYS A 90 -5.15 18.99 -16.98
CA LYS A 90 -4.70 20.22 -16.31
C LYS A 90 -5.25 20.39 -14.88
N MET A 91 -5.52 19.29 -14.19
CA MET A 91 -5.96 19.32 -12.79
C MET A 91 -4.78 19.38 -11.82
N LEU A 92 -4.86 20.27 -10.82
CA LEU A 92 -3.88 20.38 -9.74
C LEU A 92 -4.10 19.23 -8.73
N THR A 93 -3.12 18.35 -8.60
CA THR A 93 -3.22 17.17 -7.71
C THR A 93 -2.48 17.32 -6.38
N LYS A 94 -1.51 18.24 -6.30
CA LYS A 94 -0.71 18.45 -5.09
C LYS A 94 -1.36 19.52 -4.22
N ARG A 95 -1.43 19.23 -2.91
CA ARG A 95 -1.84 20.21 -1.90
C ARG A 95 -0.74 21.27 -1.73
N PRO A 96 -1.05 22.57 -1.90
CA PRO A 96 -0.11 23.64 -1.55
C PRO A 96 0.12 23.74 -0.04
N GLU A 97 1.34 24.11 0.38
CA GLU A 97 1.69 24.28 1.79
C GLU A 97 0.91 25.44 2.46
N ASP A 98 0.54 26.45 1.69
CA ASP A 98 -0.18 27.64 2.15
C ASP A 98 -1.72 27.50 2.09
N TYR A 99 -2.22 26.26 1.94
CA TYR A 99 -3.65 25.98 1.93
C TYR A 99 -4.09 25.30 3.23
N PHE A 100 -4.59 26.13 4.15
CA PHE A 100 -5.11 25.71 5.47
C PHE A 100 -6.60 25.38 5.38
N ALA A 101 -6.90 24.10 5.14
CA ALA A 101 -8.24 23.54 5.24
C ALA A 101 -8.29 22.51 6.39
N GLU A 102 -9.50 22.20 6.84
CA GLU A 102 -9.70 21.17 7.86
C GLU A 102 -9.19 19.82 7.36
N MET A 103 -8.38 19.15 8.19
CA MET A 103 -7.78 17.86 7.90
C MET A 103 -8.53 16.75 8.62
N ALA A 104 -8.49 15.53 8.07
CA ALA A 104 -9.12 14.36 8.69
C ALA A 104 -8.61 14.05 10.12
N LYS A 105 -7.42 14.55 10.50
CA LYS A 105 -6.85 14.44 11.84
C LYS A 105 -6.40 15.82 12.32
N SER A 106 -6.69 16.14 13.58
CA SER A 106 -6.26 17.41 14.18
C SER A 106 -4.75 17.48 14.42
N ASP A 107 -4.21 18.70 14.41
CA ASP A 107 -2.78 18.92 14.65
C ASP A 107 -2.34 18.45 16.03
N GLN A 108 -3.18 18.63 17.04
CA GLN A 108 -2.92 18.14 18.40
C GLN A 108 -2.75 16.62 18.43
N HIS A 109 -3.57 15.88 17.67
CA HIS A 109 -3.42 14.43 17.54
C HIS A 109 -2.10 14.08 16.82
N MET A 110 -1.78 14.75 15.71
CA MET A 110 -0.55 14.49 14.97
C MET A 110 0.72 14.86 15.75
N GLN A 111 0.68 15.87 16.63
CA GLN A 111 1.76 16.17 17.56
C GLN A 111 2.01 15.03 18.55
N LYS A 112 0.96 14.37 19.04
CA LYS A 112 1.11 13.18 19.90
C LYS A 112 1.76 12.03 19.15
N VAL A 113 1.31 11.73 17.93
CA VAL A 113 1.91 10.70 17.07
C VAL A 113 3.40 10.98 16.83
N ARG A 114 3.76 12.21 16.47
CA ARG A 114 5.16 12.63 16.29
C ARG A 114 6.01 12.40 17.55
N LYS A 115 5.50 12.79 18.73
CA LYS A 115 6.19 12.56 20.00
C LYS A 115 6.45 11.06 20.25
N THR A 116 5.45 10.20 20.00
CA THR A 116 5.60 8.75 20.15
C THR A 116 6.66 8.17 19.20
N LEU A 117 6.69 8.64 17.95
CA LEU A 117 7.71 8.21 16.98
C LEU A 117 9.13 8.60 17.41
N LEU A 118 9.32 9.84 17.86
CA LEU A 118 10.63 10.32 18.35
C LEU A 118 11.11 9.53 19.57
N ILE A 119 10.22 9.21 20.52
CA ILE A 119 10.56 8.40 21.69
C ILE A 119 11.00 6.99 21.28
N LYS A 120 10.29 6.36 20.34
CA LYS A 120 10.65 5.03 19.82
C LYS A 120 12.01 5.05 19.12
N GLN A 121 12.26 6.07 18.31
CA GLN A 121 13.54 6.23 17.62
C GLN A 121 14.69 6.40 18.62
N ALA A 122 14.55 7.29 19.61
CA ALA A 122 15.57 7.51 20.63
C ALA A 122 15.84 6.24 21.47
N ALA A 123 14.81 5.46 21.78
CA ALA A 123 14.95 4.18 22.49
C ALA A 123 15.74 3.15 21.64
N MET A 124 15.45 3.07 20.35
CA MET A 124 16.15 2.19 19.42
C MET A 124 17.63 2.59 19.28
N GLU A 125 17.91 3.87 19.07
CA GLU A 125 19.29 4.39 18.98
C GLU A 125 20.09 4.14 20.26
N LYS A 126 19.46 4.31 21.43
CA LYS A 126 20.10 4.01 22.72
C LYS A 126 20.44 2.53 22.85
N SER A 127 19.55 1.64 22.42
CA SER A 127 19.77 0.19 22.41
C SER A 127 20.93 -0.19 21.50
N GLU A 128 20.98 0.35 20.28
CA GLU A 128 22.07 0.09 19.33
C GLU A 128 23.42 0.63 19.82
N LYS A 129 23.47 1.85 20.34
CA LYS A 129 24.68 2.41 20.97
C LYS A 129 25.15 1.55 22.15
N ALA A 130 24.24 1.03 22.96
CA ALA A 130 24.59 0.14 24.06
C ALA A 130 25.16 -1.21 23.58
N LYS A 131 24.62 -1.80 22.51
CA LYS A 131 25.17 -3.01 21.88
C LYS A 131 26.58 -2.76 21.34
N GLN A 132 26.80 -1.64 20.64
CA GLN A 132 28.11 -1.24 20.12
C GLN A 132 29.14 -1.07 21.26
N LEU A 133 28.77 -0.37 22.33
CA LEU A 133 29.66 -0.17 23.48
C LEU A 133 30.03 -1.51 24.17
N ARG A 134 29.07 -2.45 24.26
CA ARG A 134 29.34 -3.80 24.78
C ARG A 134 30.29 -4.58 23.88
N ALA A 135 30.16 -4.46 22.55
CA ALA A 135 31.05 -5.11 21.59
C ALA A 135 32.48 -4.55 21.70
N LEU A 136 32.63 -3.22 21.75
CA LEU A 136 33.92 -2.54 21.94
C LEU A 136 34.62 -2.96 23.23
N ARG A 137 33.88 -3.02 24.35
CA ARG A 137 34.42 -3.48 25.64
C ARG A 137 34.87 -4.94 25.60
N LYS A 138 34.14 -5.82 24.89
CA LYS A 138 34.55 -7.23 24.70
C LYS A 138 35.83 -7.32 23.88
N TYR A 139 35.94 -6.54 22.80
CA TYR A 139 37.13 -6.51 21.95
C TYR A 139 38.36 -6.00 22.72
N GLY A 140 38.23 -4.87 23.43
CA GLY A 140 39.33 -4.32 24.24
C GLY A 140 39.86 -5.30 25.30
N LYS A 141 38.99 -6.12 25.90
CA LYS A 141 39.43 -7.20 26.83
C LYS A 141 40.18 -8.34 26.14
N LYS A 142 39.88 -8.65 24.88
CA LYS A 142 40.60 -9.67 24.10
C LYS A 142 41.97 -9.17 23.68
N VAL A 143 42.05 -7.94 23.17
CA VAL A 143 43.31 -7.31 22.74
C VAL A 143 44.31 -7.22 23.88
N ARG A 144 43.86 -6.94 25.12
CA ARG A 144 44.74 -6.88 26.30
C ARG A 144 45.21 -8.26 26.82
N ARG A 145 44.67 -9.36 26.30
CA ARG A 145 45.05 -10.73 26.71
C ARG A 145 46.00 -11.40 25.71
N GLN A 146 46.20 -10.80 24.54
CA GLN A 146 47.35 -11.06 23.66
C GLN A 146 48.51 -10.18 24.11
#